data_AF-A0A5B9EE33-F1
#
_entry.id   AF-A0A5B9EE33-F1
#
_cell.length_a   1.000
_cell.length_b   1.000
_cell.length_c   1.000
_cell.angle_alpha   90.00
_cell.angle_beta   90.00
_cell.angle_gamma   90.00
#
_symmetry.space_group_name_H-M   'P 1'
#
loop_
_entity.id
_entity.type
_entity.pdbx_description
1 polymer ?
#
loop_
_entity_poly.entity_id
_entity_poly.type
_entity_poly.pdbx_seq_one_letter_code
_entity_poly.pdbx_strand_id
1 'polypeptide(L)'
;MRTAHKVGRTFAETDVNEARYADGMFPEELNTLAQDWIRYQVAAKGSSEREETWYAVQMAFDLVDGEPDTLWGLILAVLARDRSNTIMENLSAGPMEDLLVKHGPLFIENVERQAKADPTFARMLGGVWKNRMNDDIWERMCKVRDRRGWDGLPG
;
A
#
# COMPACT_ATOMS: atom_id res chain seq x y z
N MET A 1 32.73 9.70 -45.45
CA MET A 1 32.30 8.29 -45.60
C MET A 1 31.55 7.91 -44.33
N ARG A 2 30.21 8.00 -44.36
CA ARG A 2 29.24 6.89 -44.29
C ARG A 2 29.01 6.30 -42.89
N THR A 3 27.99 6.86 -42.23
CA THR A 3 26.82 6.21 -41.59
C THR A 3 26.95 4.80 -41.00
N ALA A 4 26.53 4.68 -39.73
CA ALA A 4 25.82 3.51 -39.18
C ALA A 4 24.70 4.03 -38.25
N HIS A 5 23.50 4.30 -38.78
CA HIS A 5 22.29 3.46 -38.67
C HIS A 5 22.03 2.91 -37.25
N LYS A 6 21.34 3.72 -36.45
CA LYS A 6 20.58 3.28 -35.28
C LYS A 6 19.24 2.73 -35.79
N VAL A 7 19.11 1.41 -35.91
CA VAL A 7 17.84 0.76 -36.20
C VAL A 7 17.24 0.29 -34.88
N GLY A 8 16.00 0.70 -34.64
CA GLY A 8 15.26 0.52 -33.41
C GLY A 8 15.09 -0.94 -33.02
N ARG A 9 15.09 -1.17 -31.71
CA ARG A 9 14.55 -2.40 -31.15
C ARG A 9 13.07 -2.13 -30.84
N THR A 10 12.22 -2.80 -31.60
CA THR A 10 10.80 -2.98 -31.41
C THR A 10 10.55 -3.53 -30.00
N PHE A 11 9.75 -2.84 -29.18
CA PHE A 11 9.26 -3.39 -27.92
C PHE A 11 8.14 -4.38 -28.24
N ALA A 12 8.49 -5.66 -28.27
CA ALA A 12 7.53 -6.76 -28.24
C ALA A 12 7.09 -7.00 -26.80
N GLU A 13 5.82 -7.40 -26.66
CA GLU A 13 5.13 -7.82 -25.45
C GLU A 13 5.87 -8.94 -24.72
N THR A 14 6.84 -8.62 -23.86
CA THR A 14 7.35 -9.55 -22.84
C THR A 14 8.09 -8.73 -21.79
N ASP A 15 7.46 -8.53 -20.63
CA ASP A 15 8.08 -8.67 -19.31
C ASP A 15 7.15 -8.11 -18.22
N VAL A 16 6.11 -8.89 -17.92
CA VAL A 16 5.32 -8.71 -16.69
C VAL A 16 6.08 -9.16 -15.43
N ASN A 17 7.35 -9.59 -15.56
CA ASN A 17 8.17 -10.13 -14.48
C ASN A 17 9.48 -9.36 -14.21
N GLU A 18 9.81 -8.28 -14.93
CA GLU A 18 11.07 -7.52 -14.72
C GLU A 18 10.93 -6.18 -13.98
N ALA A 19 9.77 -5.87 -13.41
CA ALA A 19 9.65 -4.74 -12.50
C ALA A 19 10.12 -5.16 -11.09
N ARG A 20 11.44 -5.18 -10.88
CA ARG A 20 11.99 -5.09 -9.52
C ARG A 20 11.40 -3.83 -8.85
N TYR A 21 10.71 -3.99 -7.72
CA TYR A 21 10.62 -2.89 -6.75
C TYR A 21 12.06 -2.73 -6.24
N ALA A 22 12.72 -1.65 -6.63
CA ALA A 22 14.16 -1.45 -6.49
C ALA A 22 14.70 -1.90 -5.11
N ASP A 23 15.51 -2.98 -5.11
CA ASP A 23 16.39 -3.45 -4.01
C ASP A 23 15.81 -3.98 -2.67
N GLY A 24 14.52 -4.26 -2.54
CA GLY A 24 13.94 -4.70 -1.24
C GLY A 24 13.49 -6.16 -1.14
N MET A 25 12.49 -6.54 -1.92
CA MET A 25 11.79 -7.82 -1.77
C MET A 25 11.20 -8.29 -3.11
N PHE A 26 11.30 -9.59 -3.42
CA PHE A 26 10.76 -10.16 -4.66
C PHE A 26 9.21 -10.15 -4.64
N PRO A 27 8.52 -10.10 -5.80
CA PRO A 27 7.06 -10.08 -5.84
C PRO A 27 6.40 -11.23 -5.08
N GLU A 28 6.99 -12.43 -5.10
CA GLU A 28 6.48 -13.59 -4.35
C GLU A 28 6.57 -13.38 -2.84
N GLU A 29 7.69 -12.86 -2.35
CA GLU A 29 7.90 -12.57 -0.92
C GLU A 29 6.93 -11.48 -0.44
N LEU A 30 6.72 -10.42 -1.23
CA LEU A 30 5.72 -9.39 -0.95
C LEU A 30 4.30 -9.96 -0.90
N ASN A 31 4.01 -10.90 -1.80
CA ASN A 31 2.71 -11.57 -1.85
C ASN A 31 2.48 -12.48 -0.63
N THR A 32 3.51 -13.19 -0.17
CA THR A 32 3.47 -13.97 1.08
C THR A 32 3.28 -13.04 2.27
N LEU A 33 4.06 -11.96 2.36
CA LEU A 33 3.92 -10.97 3.43
C LEU A 33 2.51 -10.39 3.49
N ALA A 34 1.92 -10.05 2.34
CA ALA A 34 0.54 -9.56 2.26
C ALA A 34 -0.48 -10.60 2.75
N GLN A 35 -0.30 -11.87 2.39
CA GLN A 35 -1.17 -12.96 2.86
C GLN A 35 -1.07 -13.16 4.37
N ASP A 36 0.14 -13.20 4.92
CA ASP A 36 0.34 -13.40 6.35
C ASP A 36 -0.10 -12.19 7.17
N TRP A 37 0.06 -10.98 6.64
CA TRP A 37 -0.51 -9.79 7.26
C TRP A 37 -2.04 -9.87 7.34
N ILE A 38 -2.72 -10.29 6.27
CA ILE A 38 -4.18 -10.49 6.27
C ILE A 38 -4.57 -11.56 7.31
N ARG A 39 -3.89 -12.70 7.31
CA ARG A 39 -4.13 -13.80 8.25
C ARG A 39 -4.01 -13.32 9.69
N TYR A 40 -2.99 -12.52 10.02
CA TYR A 40 -2.86 -11.93 11.34
C TYR A 40 -4.08 -11.08 11.73
N GLN A 41 -4.57 -10.22 10.83
CA GLN A 41 -5.67 -9.32 11.15
C GLN A 41 -6.99 -10.05 11.42
N VAL A 42 -7.24 -11.16 10.73
CA VAL A 42 -8.48 -11.94 10.89
C VAL A 42 -8.36 -13.06 11.93
N ALA A 43 -7.14 -13.39 12.36
CA ALA A 43 -6.91 -14.44 13.34
C ALA A 43 -7.45 -14.06 14.73
N ALA A 44 -8.10 -15.04 15.37
CA ALA A 44 -8.62 -14.89 16.72
C ALA A 44 -7.51 -14.49 17.70
N LYS A 45 -7.84 -13.60 18.65
CA LYS A 45 -6.89 -13.16 19.67
C LYS A 45 -6.39 -14.37 20.49
N GLY A 46 -5.07 -14.55 20.55
CA GLY A 46 -4.42 -15.65 21.27
C GLY A 46 -4.45 -17.00 20.54
N SER A 47 -4.80 -17.03 19.25
CA SER A 47 -4.61 -18.24 18.43
C SER A 47 -3.17 -18.41 18.00
N SER A 48 -2.77 -19.66 17.74
CA SER A 48 -1.45 -20.00 17.19
C SER A 48 -1.20 -19.29 15.86
N GLU A 49 -2.22 -19.21 14.99
CA GLU A 49 -2.09 -18.51 13.71
C GLU A 49 -1.73 -17.02 13.89
N ARG A 50 -2.32 -16.36 14.90
CA ARG A 50 -2.00 -14.96 15.19
C ARG A 50 -0.58 -14.79 15.70
N GLU A 51 -0.08 -15.74 16.48
CA GLU A 51 1.30 -15.75 16.96
C GLU A 51 2.28 -16.00 15.80
N GLU A 52 1.99 -16.99 14.95
CA GLU A 52 2.81 -17.38 13.80
C GLU A 52 2.91 -16.30 12.73
N THR A 53 1.85 -15.51 12.53
CA THR A 53 1.78 -14.45 11.50
C THR A 53 2.15 -13.07 12.03
N TRP A 54 2.45 -12.92 13.32
CA TRP A 54 2.77 -11.64 13.93
C TRP A 54 3.97 -10.93 13.27
N TYR A 55 4.94 -11.69 12.76
CA TYR A 55 6.10 -11.12 12.06
C TYR A 55 5.68 -10.25 10.87
N ALA A 56 4.54 -10.53 10.22
CA ALA A 56 4.11 -9.77 9.06
C ALA A 56 3.72 -8.34 9.44
N VAL A 57 3.13 -8.17 10.63
CA VAL A 57 2.83 -6.85 11.18
C VAL A 57 4.09 -6.14 11.64
N GLN A 58 5.01 -6.85 12.30
CA GLN A 58 6.32 -6.28 12.67
C GLN A 58 7.08 -5.78 11.45
N MET A 59 7.15 -6.60 10.39
CA MET A 59 7.78 -6.23 9.14
C MET A 59 7.11 -5.00 8.51
N ALA A 60 5.78 -4.93 8.50
CA ALA A 60 5.09 -3.73 8.00
C ALA A 60 5.49 -2.46 8.76
N PHE A 61 5.69 -2.54 10.09
CA PHE A 61 6.22 -1.43 10.89
C PHE A 61 7.67 -1.10 10.54
N ASP A 62 8.54 -2.10 10.39
CA ASP A 62 9.96 -1.89 10.05
C ASP A 62 10.13 -1.26 8.66
N LEU A 63 9.28 -1.65 7.69
CA LEU A 63 9.28 -1.09 6.34
C LEU A 63 8.92 0.39 6.30
N VAL A 64 8.18 0.92 7.30
CA VAL A 64 7.92 2.37 7.40
C VAL A 64 9.23 3.14 7.42
N ASP A 65 10.27 2.62 8.07
CA ASP A 65 11.53 3.33 8.28
C ASP A 65 12.59 2.94 7.26
N GLY A 66 12.65 1.66 6.90
CA GLY A 66 13.68 1.12 6.01
C GLY A 66 13.35 1.25 4.53
N GLU A 67 12.13 0.90 4.14
CA GLU A 67 11.75 0.69 2.74
C GLU A 67 10.30 1.11 2.46
N PRO A 68 10.00 2.43 2.46
CA PRO A 68 8.63 2.92 2.34
C PRO A 68 7.98 2.60 0.98
N ASP A 69 8.77 2.40 -0.09
CA ASP A 69 8.26 1.92 -1.38
C ASP A 69 7.76 0.46 -1.30
N THR A 70 8.47 -0.38 -0.55
CA THR A 70 8.06 -1.77 -0.28
C THR A 70 6.79 -1.78 0.59
N LEU A 71 6.69 -0.89 1.60
CA LEU A 71 5.46 -0.73 2.38
C LEU A 71 4.27 -0.29 1.51
N TRP A 72 4.48 0.66 0.60
CA TRP A 72 3.47 1.06 -0.36
C TRP A 72 3.00 -0.12 -1.23
N GLY A 73 3.94 -0.92 -1.73
CA GLY A 73 3.64 -2.16 -2.45
C GLY A 73 2.82 -3.15 -1.61
N LEU A 74 3.16 -3.32 -0.33
CA LEU A 74 2.44 -4.18 0.61
C LEU A 74 1.00 -3.74 0.79
N ILE A 75 0.76 -2.44 0.99
CA ILE A 75 -0.59 -1.87 1.13
C ILE A 75 -1.45 -2.20 -0.09
N LEU A 76 -0.91 -1.97 -1.29
CA LEU A 76 -1.63 -2.27 -2.54
C LEU A 76 -1.86 -3.77 -2.71
N ALA A 77 -0.87 -4.60 -2.37
CA ALA A 77 -0.98 -6.05 -2.44
C ALA A 77 -2.04 -6.61 -1.48
N VAL A 78 -2.15 -6.07 -0.26
CA VAL A 78 -3.19 -6.43 0.71
C VAL A 78 -4.56 -6.02 0.19
N LEU A 79 -4.73 -4.77 -0.23
CA LEU A 79 -6.02 -4.25 -0.68
C LEU A 79 -6.53 -4.93 -1.97
N ALA A 80 -5.62 -5.40 -2.82
CA ALA A 80 -5.97 -6.20 -3.99
C ALA A 80 -6.55 -7.58 -3.63
N ARG A 81 -6.19 -8.12 -2.46
CA ARG A 81 -6.59 -9.46 -2.00
C ARG A 81 -7.84 -9.44 -1.14
N ASP A 82 -7.93 -8.50 -0.20
CA ASP A 82 -9.03 -8.44 0.75
C ASP A 82 -9.50 -6.99 0.92
N ARG A 83 -10.80 -6.79 0.70
CA ARG A 83 -11.49 -5.50 0.72
C ARG A 83 -12.56 -5.44 1.80
N SER A 84 -12.53 -6.37 2.74
CA SER A 84 -13.40 -6.39 3.92
C SER A 84 -13.14 -5.16 4.79
N ASN A 85 -14.14 -4.78 5.57
CA ASN A 85 -14.04 -3.61 6.45
C ASN A 85 -12.90 -3.79 7.45
N THR A 86 -12.76 -4.98 8.05
CA THR A 86 -11.65 -5.30 8.97
C THR A 86 -10.28 -5.02 8.36
N ILE A 87 -10.05 -5.43 7.11
CA ILE A 87 -8.75 -5.21 6.47
C ILE A 87 -8.55 -3.74 6.12
N MET A 88 -9.58 -3.06 5.60
CA MET A 88 -9.50 -1.62 5.33
C MET A 88 -9.23 -0.82 6.61
N GLU A 89 -9.92 -1.12 7.71
CA GLU A 89 -9.73 -0.52 9.05
C GLU A 89 -8.28 -0.64 9.50
N ASN A 90 -7.73 -1.85 9.46
CA ASN A 90 -6.35 -2.09 9.89
C ASN A 90 -5.30 -1.49 8.95
N LEU A 91 -5.54 -1.44 7.63
CA LEU A 91 -4.64 -0.75 6.69
C LEU A 91 -4.64 0.76 6.94
N SER A 92 -5.80 1.33 7.20
CA SER A 92 -5.99 2.78 7.35
C SER A 92 -5.37 3.31 8.63
N ALA A 93 -5.62 2.66 9.75
CA ALA A 93 -5.15 3.06 11.08
C ALA A 93 -3.74 2.54 11.41
N GLY A 94 -3.06 1.92 10.44
CA GLY A 94 -1.70 1.40 10.59
C GLY A 94 -0.86 1.75 9.37
N PRO A 95 -0.52 0.80 8.48
CA PRO A 95 0.44 1.01 7.39
C PRO A 95 0.26 2.29 6.57
N MET A 96 -0.97 2.66 6.19
CA MET A 96 -1.20 3.88 5.40
C MET A 96 -1.00 5.15 6.21
N GLU A 97 -1.49 5.19 7.45
CA GLU A 97 -1.29 6.32 8.36
C GLU A 97 0.20 6.52 8.64
N ASP A 98 0.90 5.46 9.03
CA ASP A 98 2.32 5.51 9.38
C ASP A 98 3.18 5.97 8.19
N LEU A 99 2.90 5.44 6.99
CA LEU A 99 3.56 5.86 5.75
C LEU A 99 3.38 7.37 5.52
N LEU A 100 2.17 7.90 5.66
CA LEU A 100 1.91 9.32 5.38
C LEU A 100 2.35 10.26 6.49
N VAL A 101 2.36 9.80 7.74
CA VAL A 101 2.95 10.54 8.87
C VAL A 101 4.45 10.74 8.63
N LYS A 102 5.16 9.69 8.20
CA LYS A 102 6.62 9.75 8.07
C LYS A 102 7.09 10.25 6.70
N HIS A 103 6.43 9.83 5.62
CA HIS A 103 6.86 10.02 4.24
C HIS A 103 5.83 10.70 3.34
N GLY A 104 4.81 11.33 3.93
CA GLY A 104 3.75 12.04 3.21
C GLY A 104 4.21 12.87 2.01
N PRO A 105 5.23 13.75 2.13
CA PRO A 105 5.72 14.54 1.01
C PRO A 105 6.22 13.73 -0.20
N LEU A 106 6.71 12.51 0.02
CA LEU A 106 7.19 11.62 -1.05
C LEU A 106 6.06 10.83 -1.70
N PHE A 107 4.99 10.53 -0.96
CA PHE A 107 3.92 9.62 -1.41
C PHE A 107 2.61 10.29 -1.80
N ILE A 108 2.38 11.56 -1.45
CA ILE A 108 1.07 12.19 -1.63
C ILE A 108 0.59 12.20 -3.10
N GLU A 109 1.49 12.37 -4.06
CA GLU A 109 1.13 12.32 -5.48
C GLU A 109 0.73 10.90 -5.94
N ASN A 110 1.35 9.87 -5.35
CA ASN A 110 0.98 8.47 -5.59
C ASN A 110 -0.39 8.16 -4.97
N VAL A 111 -0.66 8.67 -3.77
CA VAL A 111 -1.97 8.55 -3.10
C VAL A 111 -3.08 9.18 -3.95
N GLU A 112 -2.90 10.41 -4.41
CA GLU A 112 -3.88 11.11 -5.23
C GLU A 112 -4.16 10.36 -6.55
N ARG A 113 -3.10 9.88 -7.20
CA ARG A 113 -3.21 9.10 -8.43
C ARG A 113 -3.93 7.78 -8.21
N GLN A 114 -3.60 7.05 -7.14
CA GLN A 114 -4.19 5.76 -6.82
C GLN A 114 -5.65 5.91 -6.41
N ALA A 115 -6.00 6.89 -5.58
CA ALA A 115 -7.38 7.15 -5.17
C ALA A 115 -8.28 7.50 -6.36
N LYS A 116 -7.75 8.21 -7.36
CA LYS A 116 -8.47 8.47 -8.61
C LYS A 116 -8.70 7.21 -9.45
N ALA A 117 -7.76 6.27 -9.43
CA ALA A 117 -7.81 5.05 -10.22
C ALA A 117 -8.60 3.92 -9.55
N ASP A 118 -8.62 3.85 -8.22
CA ASP A 118 -9.23 2.78 -7.43
C ASP A 118 -10.16 3.34 -6.33
N PRO A 119 -11.48 3.26 -6.53
CA PRO A 119 -12.47 3.68 -5.53
C PRO A 119 -12.35 2.93 -4.19
N THR A 120 -11.85 1.70 -4.19
CA THR A 120 -11.63 0.94 -2.95
C THR A 120 -10.50 1.56 -2.14
N PHE A 121 -9.43 1.98 -2.81
CA PHE A 121 -8.33 2.69 -2.19
C PHE A 121 -8.79 4.04 -1.63
N ALA A 122 -9.57 4.81 -2.40
CA ALA A 122 -10.17 6.05 -1.91
C ALA A 122 -11.03 5.82 -0.66
N ARG A 123 -11.80 4.73 -0.62
CA ARG A 123 -12.58 4.34 0.57
C ARG A 123 -11.69 3.98 1.76
N MET A 124 -10.61 3.24 1.55
CA MET A 124 -9.65 2.93 2.62
C MET A 124 -9.06 4.22 3.23
N LEU A 125 -8.69 5.22 2.40
CA LEU A 125 -8.24 6.52 2.91
C LEU A 125 -9.25 7.23 3.84
N GLY A 126 -10.54 6.88 3.76
CA GLY A 126 -11.58 7.38 4.66
C GLY A 126 -11.32 7.09 6.14
N GLY A 127 -10.64 5.98 6.45
CA GLY A 127 -10.31 5.53 7.80
C GLY A 127 -8.98 6.04 8.35
N VAL A 128 -8.17 6.74 7.55
CA VAL A 128 -6.84 7.23 7.97
C VAL A 128 -7.00 8.39 8.95
N TRP A 129 -6.24 8.38 10.05
CA TRP A 129 -6.25 9.46 11.03
C TRP A 129 -5.14 10.47 10.76
N LYS A 130 -5.35 11.73 11.17
CA LYS A 130 -4.37 12.79 10.94
C LYS A 130 -3.08 12.55 11.71
N ASN A 131 -3.17 12.13 12.97
CA ASN A 131 -2.03 11.93 13.86
C ASN A 131 -1.01 13.09 13.77
N ARG A 132 0.27 12.80 13.51
CA ARG A 132 1.35 13.78 13.30
C ARG A 132 1.62 14.11 11.84
N MET A 133 0.70 13.73 10.93
CA MET A 133 0.81 14.04 9.51
C MET A 133 0.82 15.55 9.29
N ASN A 134 1.68 16.01 8.39
CA ASN A 134 1.74 17.41 7.98
C ASN A 134 0.37 17.88 7.44
N ASP A 135 -0.01 19.11 7.78
CA ASP A 135 -1.31 19.70 7.43
C ASP A 135 -1.58 19.70 5.92
N ASP A 136 -0.58 20.03 5.10
CA ASP A 136 -0.72 20.07 3.64
C ASP A 136 -0.97 18.67 3.07
N ILE A 137 -0.29 17.66 3.62
CA ILE A 137 -0.47 16.25 3.23
C ILE A 137 -1.86 15.77 3.65
N TRP A 138 -2.27 16.08 4.88
CA TRP A 138 -3.58 15.74 5.39
C TRP A 138 -4.71 16.37 4.57
N GLU A 139 -4.59 17.66 4.23
CA GLU A 139 -5.58 18.37 3.42
C GLU A 139 -5.70 17.75 2.02
N ARG A 140 -4.58 17.44 1.37
CA ARG A 140 -4.56 16.80 0.06
C ARG A 140 -5.19 15.40 0.10
N MET A 141 -4.83 14.58 1.09
CA MET A 141 -5.43 13.25 1.26
C MET A 141 -6.94 13.35 1.50
N CYS A 142 -7.39 14.32 2.32
CA CYS A 142 -8.80 14.56 2.57
C CYS A 142 -9.62 14.92 1.32
N LYS A 143 -8.99 15.52 0.29
CA LYS A 143 -9.65 15.84 -0.99
C LYS A 143 -9.91 14.62 -1.87
N VAL A 144 -9.16 13.53 -1.66
CA VAL A 144 -9.25 12.32 -2.50
C VAL A 144 -9.83 11.11 -1.77
N ARG A 145 -9.99 11.17 -0.45
CA ARG A 145 -10.63 10.09 0.33
C ARG A 145 -12.13 10.04 0.12
N ASP A 146 -12.69 8.85 0.29
CA ASP A 146 -14.13 8.60 0.37
C ASP A 146 -14.49 8.15 1.79
N ARG A 147 -15.37 8.90 2.46
CA ARG A 147 -15.78 8.64 3.85
C ARG A 147 -17.07 7.81 3.98
N ARG A 148 -17.70 7.42 2.87
CA ARG A 148 -18.87 6.52 2.90
C ARG A 148 -18.48 5.21 3.59
N GLY A 149 -19.29 4.77 4.53
CA GLY A 149 -19.04 3.56 5.34
C GLY A 149 -18.20 3.75 6.61
N TRP A 150 -17.57 4.92 6.85
CA TRP A 150 -16.78 5.16 8.07
C TRP A 150 -17.52 5.97 9.13
N ASP A 151 -18.26 7.01 8.71
CA ASP A 151 -18.96 7.93 9.63
C ASP A 151 -20.44 7.57 9.83
N GLY A 152 -20.80 6.30 9.63
CA GLY A 152 -22.22 5.91 9.54
C GLY A 152 -22.94 6.46 8.31
N LEU A 153 -22.19 7.05 7.36
CA LEU A 153 -22.71 7.44 6.05
C LEU A 153 -22.98 6.16 5.22
N PRO A 154 -24.12 6.07 4.52
CA PRO A 154 -24.44 4.91 3.72
C PRO A 154 -23.36 4.66 2.67
N GLY A 155 -22.95 3.40 2.56
CA GLY A 155 -22.01 2.89 1.55
C GLY A 155 -22.61 2.83 0.16
#